data_AF-A0AAU9U0U5-F1
#
_entry.id   AF-A0AAU9U0U5-F1
#
_cell.length_a   1.000
_cell.length_b   1.000
_cell.length_c   1.000
_cell.angle_alpha   90.00
_cell.angle_beta   90.00
_cell.angle_gamma   90.00
#
_symmetry.space_group_name_H-M   'P 1'
#
loop_
_entity.id
_entity.type
_entity.pdbx_description
1 polymer ?
#
loop_
_entity_poly.entity_id
_entity_poly.type
_entity_poly.pdbx_seq_one_letter_code
_entity_poly.pdbx_strand_id
1 'polypeptide(L)'
;MGKTGTTTQRKRKLEKKKVQKARKTCHRTGELPKELQILVGAKVMLRYNVNVSKGLVNSDIGHITEIIWPCFRRAQMYDIDISSVRIDFSKDAVRIIQPKTVRFPAKYSHGTAERRMLSILLCWPCMVHKMQKSTVDLAVVYLGSKLFAAGQAYVALSTVKSFEGLVIEELDCT
;
A
#
# COMPACT_ATOMS: atom_id res chain seq x y z
N MET A 1 38.34 7.33 -36.24
CA MET A 1 37.36 6.44 -35.58
C MET A 1 37.54 6.52 -34.07
N GLY A 2 36.48 6.64 -33.28
CA GLY A 2 36.53 6.32 -31.84
C GLY A 2 36.31 7.46 -30.83
N LYS A 3 35.06 7.94 -30.67
CA LYS A 3 34.61 8.65 -29.44
C LYS A 3 33.14 8.36 -29.08
N THR A 4 32.61 7.18 -29.39
CA THR A 4 31.19 6.83 -29.13
C THR A 4 30.96 5.97 -27.87
N GLY A 5 32.01 5.39 -27.26
CA GLY A 5 31.88 4.45 -26.14
C GLY A 5 31.65 5.07 -24.75
N THR A 6 32.15 6.29 -24.49
CA THR A 6 32.16 6.91 -23.15
C THR A 6 30.82 7.53 -22.74
N THR A 7 30.04 8.04 -23.70
CA THR A 7 28.74 8.67 -23.46
C THR A 7 27.68 7.65 -23.02
N THR A 8 27.71 6.45 -23.60
CA THR A 8 26.75 5.37 -23.30
C THR A 8 26.94 4.80 -21.90
N GLN A 9 28.18 4.64 -21.45
CA GLN A 9 28.49 4.19 -20.09
C GLN A 9 28.09 5.22 -19.01
N ARG A 10 28.30 6.52 -19.27
CA ARG A 10 27.85 7.60 -18.38
C ARG A 10 26.32 7.67 -18.27
N LYS A 11 25.58 7.52 -19.38
CA LYS A 11 24.12 7.47 -19.38
C LYS A 11 23.58 6.29 -18.56
N ARG A 12 24.12 5.08 -18.75
CA ARG A 12 23.74 3.88 -17.96
C ARG A 12 24.05 4.03 -16.47
N LYS A 13 25.18 4.65 -16.10
CA LYS A 13 25.55 4.91 -14.69
C LYS A 13 24.62 5.95 -14.05
N LEU A 14 24.17 6.94 -14.82
CA LEU A 14 23.20 7.95 -14.39
C LEU A 14 21.81 7.34 -14.20
N GLU A 15 21.36 6.48 -15.12
CA GLU A 15 20.10 5.73 -14.97
C GLU A 15 20.11 4.80 -13.76
N LYS A 16 21.20 4.02 -13.57
CA LYS A 16 21.34 3.17 -12.38
C LYS A 16 21.31 3.98 -11.08
N LYS A 17 21.98 5.16 -11.03
CA LYS A 17 21.88 6.08 -9.89
C LYS A 17 20.47 6.66 -9.71
N LYS A 18 19.74 6.95 -10.79
CA LYS A 18 18.35 7.45 -10.77
C LYS A 18 17.38 6.39 -10.24
N VAL A 19 17.50 5.14 -10.70
CA VAL A 19 16.74 4.00 -10.17
C VAL A 19 17.05 3.79 -8.68
N GLN A 20 18.33 3.86 -8.29
CA GLN A 20 18.73 3.74 -6.88
C GLN A 20 18.17 4.89 -6.01
N LYS A 21 18.10 6.12 -6.54
CA LYS A 21 17.54 7.29 -5.84
C LYS A 21 16.01 7.23 -5.76
N ALA A 22 15.33 6.77 -6.81
CA ALA A 22 13.89 6.50 -6.80
C ALA A 22 13.53 5.41 -5.78
N ARG A 23 14.34 4.34 -5.70
CA ARG A 23 14.24 3.27 -4.68
C ARG A 23 14.32 3.80 -3.23
N LYS A 24 15.10 4.86 -2.99
CA LYS A 24 15.24 5.48 -1.64
C LYS A 24 14.06 6.38 -1.25
N THR A 25 13.26 6.87 -2.19
CA THR A 25 12.08 7.71 -1.92
C THR A 25 10.78 6.94 -2.06
N CYS A 26 10.53 5.98 -1.16
CA CYS A 26 9.33 5.14 -1.15
C CYS A 26 8.02 5.98 -1.00
N HIS A 27 8.08 7.07 -0.23
CA HIS A 27 6.92 7.91 0.07
C HIS A 27 6.34 8.68 -1.13
N ARG A 28 7.07 8.83 -2.23
CA ARG A 28 6.62 9.62 -3.40
C ARG A 28 6.01 8.77 -4.52
N THR A 29 5.93 7.45 -4.33
CA THR A 29 5.46 6.49 -5.34
C THR A 29 4.08 5.92 -5.00
N GLY A 30 3.16 6.80 -4.55
CA GLY A 30 1.79 6.43 -4.22
C GLY A 30 1.61 5.72 -2.88
N GLU A 31 2.54 5.91 -1.94
CA GLU A 31 2.47 5.38 -0.56
C GLU A 31 2.44 3.84 -0.44
N LEU A 32 2.68 3.13 -1.53
CA LEU A 32 2.75 1.67 -1.54
C LEU A 32 4.18 1.17 -1.31
N PRO A 33 4.38 0.14 -0.47
CA PRO A 33 5.68 -0.39 -0.12
C PRO A 33 6.36 -0.98 -1.34
N LYS A 34 7.69 -0.94 -1.40
CA LYS A 34 8.48 -1.47 -2.52
C LYS A 34 8.18 -2.96 -2.78
N GLU A 35 8.03 -3.71 -1.71
CA GLU A 35 7.72 -5.14 -1.70
C GLU A 35 6.47 -5.35 -0.86
N LEU A 36 5.54 -6.16 -1.36
CA LEU A 36 4.28 -6.49 -0.70
C LEU A 36 4.26 -8.00 -0.46
N GLN A 37 4.41 -8.39 0.80
CA GLN A 37 4.28 -9.78 1.22
C GLN A 37 2.83 -10.01 1.65
N ILE A 38 2.19 -11.04 1.10
CA ILE A 38 0.80 -11.38 1.41
C ILE A 38 0.65 -12.89 1.60
N LEU A 39 -0.31 -13.26 2.43
CA LEU A 39 -0.70 -14.63 2.69
C LEU A 39 -2.23 -14.76 2.55
N VAL A 40 -2.71 -15.96 2.23
CA VAL A 40 -4.13 -16.28 2.42
C VAL A 40 -4.49 -16.11 3.90
N GLY A 41 -5.62 -15.45 4.17
CA GLY A 41 -6.08 -15.04 5.50
C GLY A 41 -5.60 -13.66 5.94
N ALA A 42 -4.61 -13.06 5.27
CA ALA A 42 -4.10 -11.76 5.66
C ALA A 42 -5.16 -10.66 5.53
N LYS A 43 -5.27 -9.81 6.57
CA LYS A 43 -6.12 -8.62 6.56
C LYS A 43 -5.44 -7.53 5.74
N VAL A 44 -6.13 -7.04 4.72
CA VAL A 44 -5.62 -6.04 3.78
C VAL A 44 -6.60 -4.89 3.60
N MET A 45 -6.05 -3.73 3.28
CA MET A 45 -6.80 -2.51 3.03
C MET A 45 -6.55 -2.05 1.59
N LEU A 46 -7.61 -1.66 0.89
CA LEU A 46 -7.53 -1.09 -0.45
C LEU A 46 -6.93 0.32 -0.39
N ARG A 47 -6.05 0.66 -1.34
CA ARG A 47 -5.40 1.99 -1.42
C ARG A 47 -5.91 2.88 -2.55
N TYR A 48 -6.73 2.36 -3.44
CA TYR A 48 -7.27 3.09 -4.58
C TYR A 48 -8.71 2.70 -4.82
N ASN A 49 -9.51 3.63 -5.33
CA ASN A 49 -10.85 3.30 -5.82
C ASN A 49 -10.72 2.38 -7.03
N VAL A 50 -11.23 1.16 -6.89
CA VAL A 50 -11.28 0.18 -7.98
C VAL A 50 -12.64 0.28 -8.67
N ASN A 51 -13.72 0.28 -7.90
CA ASN A 51 -15.07 0.45 -8.44
C ASN A 51 -16.02 1.03 -7.39
N VAL A 52 -16.34 2.31 -7.54
CA VAL A 52 -17.17 3.05 -6.57
C VAL A 52 -18.61 2.52 -6.56
N SER A 53 -19.18 2.18 -7.71
CA SER A 53 -20.54 1.62 -7.81
C SER A 53 -20.70 0.30 -7.07
N LYS A 54 -19.60 -0.44 -6.90
CA LYS A 54 -19.54 -1.72 -6.19
C LYS A 54 -19.06 -1.59 -4.74
N GLY A 55 -18.89 -0.37 -4.24
CA GLY A 55 -18.39 -0.09 -2.88
C GLY A 55 -16.89 -0.30 -2.68
N LEU A 56 -16.12 -0.61 -3.75
CA LEU A 56 -14.67 -0.83 -3.68
C LEU A 56 -13.92 0.51 -3.72
N VAL A 57 -13.90 1.14 -2.57
CA VAL A 57 -13.28 2.45 -2.33
C VAL A 57 -11.99 2.32 -1.53
N ASN A 58 -11.15 3.35 -1.61
CA ASN A 58 -9.97 3.46 -0.78
C ASN A 58 -10.33 3.26 0.71
N SER A 59 -9.45 2.59 1.43
CA SER A 59 -9.59 2.22 2.83
C SER A 59 -10.62 1.13 3.13
N ASP A 60 -11.21 0.49 2.12
CA ASP A 60 -12.02 -0.71 2.34
C ASP A 60 -11.14 -1.87 2.80
N ILE A 61 -11.58 -2.60 3.83
CA ILE A 61 -10.79 -3.63 4.52
C ILE A 61 -11.41 -4.99 4.26
N GLY A 62 -10.57 -5.97 3.99
CA GLY A 62 -11.00 -7.34 3.78
C GLY A 62 -9.91 -8.35 4.08
N HIS A 63 -10.26 -9.62 3.92
CA HIS A 63 -9.35 -10.75 4.10
C HIS A 63 -9.05 -11.41 2.77
N ILE A 64 -7.78 -11.75 2.53
CA ILE A 64 -7.39 -12.49 1.34
C ILE A 64 -7.93 -13.92 1.45
N THR A 65 -8.77 -14.33 0.52
CA THR A 65 -9.29 -15.70 0.46
C THR A 65 -8.45 -16.58 -0.46
N GLU A 66 -7.93 -16.03 -1.55
CA GLU A 66 -7.16 -16.78 -2.54
C GLU A 66 -6.17 -15.88 -3.28
N ILE A 67 -5.01 -16.45 -3.63
CA ILE A 67 -4.02 -15.79 -4.49
C ILE A 67 -4.01 -16.53 -5.83
N ILE A 68 -4.46 -15.85 -6.89
CA ILE A 68 -4.58 -16.37 -8.24
C ILE A 68 -3.31 -15.99 -9.01
N TRP A 69 -2.47 -16.98 -9.26
CA TRP A 69 -1.24 -16.82 -10.04
C TRP A 69 -1.56 -16.97 -11.54
N PRO A 70 -1.08 -16.06 -12.41
CA PRO A 70 -1.27 -16.20 -13.85
C PRO A 70 -0.51 -17.42 -14.44
N CYS A 71 0.52 -17.90 -13.73
CA CYS A 71 1.34 -19.06 -14.11
C CYS A 71 1.49 -20.02 -12.92
N PHE A 72 2.20 -21.15 -13.10
CA PHE A 72 2.47 -22.08 -12.00
C PHE A 72 3.10 -21.36 -10.79
N ARG A 73 2.54 -21.57 -9.59
CA ARG A 73 2.93 -20.93 -8.31
C ARG A 73 4.45 -20.92 -8.02
N ARG A 74 5.20 -21.89 -8.56
CA ARG A 74 6.66 -22.03 -8.39
C ARG A 74 7.52 -21.23 -9.38
N ALA A 75 6.93 -20.62 -10.40
CA ALA A 75 7.65 -19.91 -11.44
C ALA A 75 6.94 -18.58 -11.74
N GLN A 76 7.27 -17.54 -10.96
CA GLN A 76 7.18 -16.19 -11.50
C GLN A 76 8.28 -16.09 -12.56
N MET A 77 7.93 -16.28 -13.83
CA MET A 77 8.90 -16.30 -14.93
C MET A 77 9.42 -14.90 -15.23
N TYR A 78 8.58 -13.87 -15.03
CA TYR A 78 8.96 -12.49 -15.27
C TYR A 78 8.48 -11.52 -14.17
N ASP A 79 9.18 -10.40 -14.01
CA ASP A 79 8.80 -9.30 -13.10
C ASP A 79 7.41 -8.70 -13.41
N ILE A 80 6.89 -8.94 -14.61
CA ILE A 80 5.56 -8.48 -15.05
C ILE A 80 4.42 -9.38 -14.57
N ASP A 81 4.72 -10.60 -14.11
CA ASP A 81 3.74 -11.62 -13.72
C ASP A 81 3.29 -11.40 -12.27
N ILE A 82 2.50 -10.35 -12.06
CA ILE A 82 1.94 -10.03 -10.75
C ILE A 82 0.62 -10.79 -10.58
N SER A 83 0.50 -11.52 -9.48
CA SER A 83 -0.70 -12.29 -9.13
C SER A 83 -1.90 -11.40 -8.86
N SER A 84 -3.08 -11.93 -9.15
CA SER A 84 -4.35 -11.34 -8.71
C SER A 84 -4.76 -11.95 -7.37
N VAL A 85 -5.60 -11.23 -6.61
CA VAL A 85 -5.98 -11.66 -5.26
C VAL A 85 -7.49 -11.60 -5.11
N ARG A 86 -8.09 -12.65 -4.56
CA ARG A 86 -9.49 -12.64 -4.10
C ARG A 86 -9.53 -12.12 -2.67
N ILE A 87 -10.36 -11.12 -2.45
CA ILE A 87 -10.53 -10.47 -1.15
C ILE A 87 -12.01 -10.51 -0.79
N ASP A 88 -12.28 -10.93 0.43
CA ASP A 88 -13.60 -10.83 1.05
C ASP A 88 -13.67 -9.56 1.90
N PHE A 89 -14.56 -8.64 1.51
CA PHE A 89 -14.76 -7.35 2.18
C PHE A 89 -15.92 -7.38 3.19
N SER A 90 -16.47 -8.56 3.53
CA SER A 90 -17.62 -8.72 4.46
C SER A 90 -18.93 -8.02 4.02
N LYS A 91 -18.97 -7.41 2.83
CA LYS A 91 -20.12 -6.73 2.21
C LYS A 91 -20.74 -7.60 1.11
N ASP A 92 -20.96 -8.87 1.43
CA ASP A 92 -21.69 -9.87 0.62
C ASP A 92 -21.05 -10.30 -0.72
N ALA A 93 -19.83 -9.87 -1.05
CA ALA A 93 -19.17 -10.32 -2.28
C ALA A 93 -17.64 -10.42 -2.18
N VAL A 94 -17.12 -11.62 -2.48
CA VAL A 94 -15.69 -11.83 -2.75
C VAL A 94 -15.33 -11.19 -4.09
N ARG A 95 -14.29 -10.35 -4.12
CA ARG A 95 -13.87 -9.60 -5.31
C ARG A 95 -12.44 -9.96 -5.70
N ILE A 96 -12.22 -10.11 -7.00
CA ILE A 96 -10.87 -10.27 -7.56
C ILE A 96 -10.27 -8.88 -7.78
N ILE A 97 -9.14 -8.62 -7.13
CA ILE A 97 -8.33 -7.43 -7.34
C ILE A 97 -7.18 -7.78 -8.28
N GLN A 98 -7.14 -7.10 -9.41
CA GLN A 98 -6.09 -7.24 -10.41
C GLN A 98 -5.00 -6.18 -10.21
N PRO A 99 -3.74 -6.47 -10.59
CA PRO A 99 -2.66 -5.49 -10.55
C PRO A 99 -2.96 -4.29 -11.46
N LYS A 100 -2.87 -3.08 -10.92
CA LYS A 100 -3.09 -1.83 -11.64
C LYS A 100 -1.77 -1.14 -11.94
N THR A 101 -1.64 -0.58 -13.14
CA THR A 101 -0.52 0.31 -13.48
C THR A 101 -0.86 1.73 -13.08
N VAL A 102 -0.04 2.32 -12.22
CA VAL A 102 -0.13 3.71 -11.78
C VAL A 102 1.02 4.50 -12.40
N ARG A 103 0.69 5.65 -12.98
CA ARG A 103 1.64 6.58 -13.60
C ARG A 103 1.93 7.74 -12.65
N PHE A 104 3.19 8.05 -12.47
CA PHE A 104 3.66 9.14 -11.62
C PHE A 104 4.49 10.13 -12.44
N PRO A 105 4.28 11.44 -12.30
CA PRO A 105 5.18 12.42 -12.89
C PRO A 105 6.54 12.32 -12.19
N ALA A 106 7.61 12.11 -12.95
CA ALA A 106 8.95 12.13 -12.37
C ALA A 106 9.30 13.55 -11.96
N LYS A 107 9.97 13.71 -10.81
CA LYS A 107 10.54 15.02 -10.45
C LYS A 107 11.56 15.47 -11.51
N TYR A 108 11.54 16.77 -11.83
CA TYR A 108 12.46 17.44 -12.75
C TYR A 108 12.28 17.10 -14.24
N SER A 109 11.04 16.98 -14.73
CA SER A 109 10.73 17.00 -16.17
C SER A 109 11.42 15.88 -16.97
N HIS A 110 11.73 14.75 -16.32
CA HIS A 110 12.42 13.61 -16.92
C HIS A 110 11.46 12.51 -17.43
N GLY A 111 10.17 12.83 -17.63
CA GLY A 111 9.16 11.91 -18.13
C GLY A 111 8.23 11.34 -17.05
N THR A 112 7.49 10.29 -17.41
CA THR A 112 6.51 9.61 -16.56
C THR A 112 7.08 8.28 -16.09
N ALA A 113 7.04 8.02 -14.79
CA ALA A 113 7.39 6.72 -14.21
C ALA A 113 6.12 5.88 -14.07
N GLU A 114 6.16 4.62 -14.52
CA GLU A 114 5.04 3.69 -14.35
C GLU A 114 5.38 2.65 -13.29
N ARG A 115 4.38 2.26 -12.50
CA ARG A 115 4.50 1.18 -11.53
C ARG A 115 3.25 0.32 -11.58
N ARG A 116 3.43 -0.98 -11.85
CA ARG A 116 2.36 -1.98 -11.80
C ARG A 116 2.41 -2.69 -10.45
N MET A 117 1.29 -2.73 -9.74
CA MET A 117 1.19 -3.37 -8.42
C MET A 117 -0.27 -3.64 -8.03
N LEU A 118 -0.47 -4.50 -7.04
CA LEU A 118 -1.77 -4.65 -6.39
C LEU A 118 -2.09 -3.38 -5.58
N SER A 119 -3.34 -2.93 -5.67
CA SER A 119 -3.84 -1.74 -4.99
C SER A 119 -4.17 -1.98 -3.51
N ILE A 120 -3.37 -2.79 -2.81
CA ILE A 120 -3.64 -3.22 -1.42
C ILE A 120 -2.43 -3.02 -0.52
N LEU A 121 -2.69 -2.93 0.78
CA LEU A 121 -1.69 -2.86 1.84
C LEU A 121 -2.08 -3.82 2.98
N LEU A 122 -1.11 -4.45 3.64
CA LEU A 122 -1.36 -5.19 4.87
C LEU A 122 -1.92 -4.24 5.95
N CYS A 123 -2.95 -4.70 6.67
CA CYS A 123 -3.68 -3.93 7.67
C CYS A 123 -3.64 -4.64 9.03
N TRP A 124 -2.43 -4.93 9.53
CA TRP A 124 -2.19 -5.57 10.83
C TRP A 124 -1.20 -4.78 11.73
N PRO A 125 -0.90 -3.53 11.38
CA PRO A 125 -1.40 -2.38 12.15
C PRO A 125 -1.70 -1.19 11.23
N CYS A 126 -2.83 -0.50 11.39
CA CYS A 126 -3.12 0.66 10.56
C CYS A 126 -2.73 1.95 11.27
N MET A 127 -2.00 2.84 10.57
CA MET A 127 -1.75 4.18 11.09
C MET A 127 -3.05 4.99 11.06
N VAL A 128 -3.37 5.63 12.18
CA VAL A 128 -4.58 6.44 12.41
C VAL A 128 -4.83 7.45 11.27
N HIS A 129 -3.77 8.10 10.76
CA HIS A 129 -3.88 9.06 9.67
C HIS A 129 -4.23 8.45 8.30
N LYS A 130 -4.12 7.12 8.13
CA LYS A 130 -4.56 6.38 6.93
C LYS A 130 -6.01 5.93 6.99
N MET A 131 -6.60 5.92 8.20
CA MET A 131 -8.01 5.59 8.46
C MET A 131 -8.90 6.84 8.52
N GLN A 132 -8.43 7.99 8.06
CA GLN A 132 -9.16 9.25 8.20
C GLN A 132 -10.56 9.13 7.55
N LYS A 133 -11.61 9.34 8.35
CA LYS A 133 -13.04 9.17 8.01
C LYS A 133 -13.55 7.72 7.89
N SER A 134 -12.78 6.72 8.31
CA SER A 134 -13.25 5.35 8.46
C SER A 134 -13.72 5.12 9.90
N THR A 135 -14.83 4.42 10.07
CA THR A 135 -15.30 3.96 11.38
C THR A 135 -15.02 2.47 11.53
N VAL A 136 -14.50 2.08 12.69
CA VAL A 136 -14.17 0.70 13.03
C VAL A 136 -14.98 0.26 14.25
N ASP A 137 -15.39 -1.00 14.25
CA ASP A 137 -16.16 -1.57 15.38
C ASP A 137 -15.24 -1.99 16.53
N LEU A 138 -14.01 -2.43 16.22
CA LEU A 138 -13.00 -2.84 17.18
C LEU A 138 -11.65 -2.21 16.83
N ALA A 139 -11.00 -1.56 17.80
CA ALA A 139 -9.66 -1.01 17.64
C ALA A 139 -8.82 -1.17 18.92
N VAL A 140 -7.57 -1.58 18.73
CA VAL A 140 -6.53 -1.47 19.74
C VAL A 140 -5.71 -0.22 19.41
N VAL A 141 -5.68 0.73 20.33
CA VAL A 141 -5.03 2.03 20.15
C VAL A 141 -3.86 2.14 21.12
N TYR A 142 -2.69 2.42 20.58
CA TYR A 142 -1.49 2.71 21.35
C TYR A 142 -1.36 4.23 21.55
N LEU A 143 -1.43 4.70 22.80
CA LEU A 143 -1.30 6.11 23.19
C LEU A 143 -0.08 6.37 24.08
N GLY A 144 1.02 5.64 23.87
CA GLY A 144 2.28 5.85 24.61
C GLY A 144 3.11 7.02 24.06
N SER A 145 4.31 7.20 24.63
CA SER A 145 5.31 8.25 24.34
C SER A 145 5.69 8.48 22.87
N LYS A 146 5.34 7.55 21.96
CA LYS A 146 5.54 7.69 20.51
C LYS A 146 4.38 8.38 19.79
N LEU A 147 3.46 9.04 20.48
CA LEU A 147 2.39 9.80 19.83
C LEU A 147 2.96 11.10 19.24
N PHE A 148 3.21 11.10 17.92
CA PHE A 148 4.06 12.11 17.27
C PHE A 148 3.39 13.47 16.99
N ALA A 149 2.06 13.62 17.14
CA ALA A 149 1.41 14.90 16.83
C ALA A 149 0.12 15.16 17.63
N ALA A 150 -0.07 16.44 18.01
CA ALA A 150 -1.29 16.94 18.62
C ALA A 150 -2.52 16.60 17.77
N GLY A 151 -3.54 16.02 18.39
CA GLY A 151 -4.79 15.62 17.73
C GLY A 151 -4.80 14.20 17.14
N GLN A 152 -3.67 13.49 17.04
CA GLN A 152 -3.67 12.09 16.57
C GLN A 152 -4.43 11.15 17.51
N ALA A 153 -4.33 11.37 18.83
CA ALA A 153 -5.10 10.62 19.82
C ALA A 153 -6.61 10.77 19.59
N TYR A 154 -7.07 12.02 19.40
CA TYR A 154 -8.48 12.30 19.14
C TYR A 154 -8.98 11.64 17.85
N VAL A 155 -8.19 11.70 16.77
CA VAL A 155 -8.54 11.02 15.52
C VAL A 155 -8.58 9.51 15.71
N ALA A 156 -7.70 8.92 16.51
CA ALA A 156 -7.71 7.48 16.77
C ALA A 156 -8.99 7.07 17.53
N LEU A 157 -9.29 7.79 18.60
CA LEU A 157 -10.43 7.50 19.47
C LEU A 157 -11.77 7.73 18.75
N SER A 158 -11.88 8.82 17.98
CA SER A 158 -13.12 9.14 17.23
C SER A 158 -13.42 8.18 16.07
N THR A 159 -12.49 7.29 15.70
CA THR A 159 -12.75 6.27 14.66
C THR A 159 -13.53 5.07 15.19
N VAL A 160 -13.58 4.86 16.51
CA VAL A 160 -14.29 3.72 17.11
C VAL A 160 -15.74 4.10 17.39
N LYS A 161 -16.69 3.25 16.99
CA LYS A 161 -18.13 3.53 17.14
C LYS A 161 -18.63 3.40 18.57
N SER A 162 -18.04 2.52 19.37
CA SER A 162 -18.46 2.22 20.73
C SER A 162 -17.26 2.15 21.67
N PHE A 163 -17.49 2.43 22.95
CA PHE A 163 -16.47 2.33 23.98
C PHE A 163 -16.05 0.88 24.23
N GLU A 164 -16.99 -0.07 24.14
CA GLU A 164 -16.71 -1.51 24.25
C GLU A 164 -15.78 -2.03 23.14
N GLY A 165 -15.79 -1.36 21.98
CA GLY A 165 -14.92 -1.68 20.86
C GLY A 165 -13.49 -1.14 20.98
N LEU A 166 -13.20 -0.35 22.01
CA LEU A 166 -11.93 0.34 22.18
C LEU A 166 -11.07 -0.32 23.25
N VAL A 167 -9.85 -0.71 22.88
CA VAL A 167 -8.82 -1.13 23.82
C VAL A 167 -7.64 -0.17 23.71
N ILE A 168 -7.22 0.39 24.84
CA ILE A 168 -6.02 1.23 24.90
C ILE A 168 -4.89 0.38 25.48
N GLU A 169 -3.81 0.18 24.72
CA GLU A 169 -2.70 -0.69 25.10
C GLU A 169 -1.76 -0.01 26.11
N GLU A 170 -1.45 1.27 25.89
CA GLU A 170 -0.60 2.08 26.76
C GLU A 170 -1.10 3.53 26.71
N LEU A 171 -1.07 4.21 27.85
CA LEU A 171 -1.51 5.59 28.01
C LEU A 171 -0.47 6.36 28.83
N ASP A 172 0.44 7.06 28.13
CA ASP A 172 1.40 7.97 28.77
C ASP A 172 0.78 9.36 28.87
N CYS A 173 0.26 9.71 30.05
CA CYS A 173 -0.40 11.00 30.31
C CYS A 173 0.49 12.04 31.02
N THR A 174 1.81 11.91 30.94
CA THR A 174 2.77 12.84 31.58
C THR A 174 3.01 14.10 30.78
#